data_AF-A0A6G0THK9-F1
#
_entry.id   AF-A0A6G0THK9-F1
#
_cell.length_a   1.000
_cell.length_b   1.000
_cell.length_c   1.000
_cell.angle_alpha   90.00
_cell.angle_beta   90.00
_cell.angle_gamma   90.00
#
_symmetry.space_group_name_H-M   'P 1'
#
loop_
_entity.id
_entity.type
_entity.pdbx_description
1 polymer ?
#
loop_
_entity_poly.entity_id
_entity_poly.type
_entity_poly.pdbx_seq_one_letter_code
_entity_poly.pdbx_strand_id
1 'polypeptide(L)'
;MVFHFEDINQDTLNKGLFIEIVKLVSKYDAVLAKHLAESNRNETYSSQKIQNDILKCMADETLHTILNEVKQAKYFTIIVDSTIDIGRIHQFSFSLRFVDQQGDIKEHFLCFEELPNATANDYFVIIRKLMEEYKLDISLCRGQAYDGANTMSGRFSGLQSKIKDVSPLALYIHCCAHNLNLVLIDSIRSSINAISFFGILEALYTFITNSLPRLKIFEEEQKKIDGLVLTLKQFSETRWASHKHAVDSVYINLPAIVTSLKRISDGELLNIKLKTISEAQGLLFRIMNFKFSFLLVLWKNILGKVNILSNYLQNSKIDLITAHDMVSTCFFRYFILKK
;
A
#
# COMPACT_ATOMS: atom_id res chain seq x y z
N MET A 1 -13.22 -3.13 -9.62
CA MET A 1 -12.14 -2.90 -10.60
C MET A 1 -12.82 -2.50 -11.90
N VAL A 2 -12.74 -1.23 -12.30
CA VAL A 2 -13.33 -0.76 -13.56
C VAL A 2 -12.25 -0.91 -14.63
N PHE A 3 -12.41 -1.87 -15.53
CA PHE A 3 -11.53 -2.00 -16.69
C PHE A 3 -11.91 -0.93 -17.70
N HIS A 4 -11.04 0.06 -17.88
CA HIS A 4 -11.24 1.10 -18.87
C HIS A 4 -10.61 0.69 -20.20
N PHE A 5 -11.45 0.68 -21.25
CA PHE A 5 -11.09 0.59 -22.68
C PHE A 5 -10.30 -0.66 -23.10
N GLU A 6 -11.03 -1.77 -23.30
CA GLU A 6 -10.48 -2.98 -23.91
C GLU A 6 -11.13 -3.26 -25.27
N ASP A 7 -10.37 -3.15 -26.36
CA ASP A 7 -10.82 -3.46 -27.73
C ASP A 7 -9.87 -4.48 -28.37
N ILE A 8 -10.41 -5.64 -28.77
CA ILE A 8 -9.66 -6.70 -29.46
C ILE A 8 -8.97 -6.20 -30.73
N ASN A 9 -9.56 -5.21 -31.41
CA ASN A 9 -9.12 -4.71 -32.70
C ASN A 9 -8.14 -3.53 -32.61
N GLN A 10 -7.85 -3.00 -31.41
CA GLN A 10 -6.84 -1.96 -31.27
C GLN A 10 -5.44 -2.56 -31.37
N ASP A 11 -4.58 -1.97 -32.20
CA ASP A 11 -3.19 -2.40 -32.39
C ASP A 11 -2.27 -1.77 -31.34
N THR A 12 -2.70 -1.81 -30.07
CA THR A 12 -1.92 -1.37 -28.91
C THR A 12 -1.19 -2.57 -28.30
N LEU A 13 0.00 -2.33 -27.75
CA LEU A 13 0.82 -3.36 -27.10
C LEU A 13 0.12 -4.05 -25.90
N ASN A 14 -0.93 -3.41 -25.37
CA ASN A 14 -1.78 -3.91 -24.30
C ASN A 14 -3.25 -3.64 -24.71
N LYS A 15 -4.01 -4.72 -24.94
CA LYS A 15 -5.44 -4.65 -25.35
C LYS A 15 -6.42 -4.73 -24.18
N GLY A 16 -5.90 -4.73 -22.94
CA GLY A 16 -6.69 -4.90 -21.72
C GLY A 16 -6.58 -6.30 -21.12
N LEU A 17 -6.76 -6.40 -19.80
CA LEU A 17 -6.48 -7.62 -19.04
C LEU A 17 -7.46 -8.74 -19.41
N PHE A 18 -8.75 -8.41 -19.55
CA PHE A 18 -9.77 -9.42 -19.89
C PHE A 18 -9.50 -10.00 -21.28
N ILE A 19 -9.23 -9.14 -22.26
CA ILE A 19 -8.91 -9.58 -23.63
C ILE A 19 -7.62 -10.42 -23.68
N GLU A 20 -6.58 -10.03 -22.96
CA GLU A 20 -5.34 -10.81 -22.93
C GLU A 20 -5.52 -12.17 -22.23
N ILE A 21 -6.35 -12.26 -21.20
CA ILE A 21 -6.73 -13.54 -20.58
C ILE A 21 -7.53 -14.40 -21.57
N VAL A 22 -8.52 -13.84 -22.26
CA VAL A 22 -9.33 -14.58 -23.24
C VAL A 22 -8.45 -15.15 -24.37
N LYS A 23 -7.50 -14.36 -24.89
CA LYS A 23 -6.50 -14.82 -25.88
C LYS A 23 -5.55 -15.87 -25.31
N LEU A 24 -5.17 -15.77 -24.05
CA LEU A 24 -4.30 -16.75 -23.41
C LEU A 24 -5.04 -18.09 -23.30
N VAL A 25 -6.28 -18.08 -22.80
CA VAL A 25 -7.13 -19.27 -22.68
C VAL A 25 -7.41 -19.87 -24.05
N SER A 26 -7.63 -19.05 -25.08
CA SER A 26 -7.88 -19.55 -26.44
C SER A 26 -6.69 -20.31 -27.03
N LYS A 27 -5.45 -20.13 -26.54
CA LYS A 27 -4.32 -20.97 -26.98
C LYS A 27 -4.47 -22.44 -26.54
N TYR A 28 -5.28 -22.69 -25.52
CA TYR A 28 -5.50 -24.02 -24.94
C TYR A 28 -6.92 -24.55 -25.21
N ASP A 29 -7.82 -23.72 -25.74
CA ASP A 29 -9.19 -24.08 -26.09
C ASP A 29 -9.44 -23.85 -27.59
N ALA A 30 -9.50 -24.94 -28.36
CA ALA A 30 -9.69 -24.91 -29.81
C ALA A 30 -11.05 -24.32 -30.23
N VAL A 31 -12.09 -24.46 -29.40
CA VAL A 31 -13.43 -23.91 -29.67
C VAL A 31 -13.39 -22.41 -29.51
N LEU A 32 -12.79 -21.92 -28.42
CA LEU A 32 -12.62 -20.49 -28.19
C LEU A 32 -11.69 -19.86 -29.22
N ALA A 33 -10.59 -20.52 -29.59
CA ALA A 33 -9.70 -20.05 -30.66
C ALA A 33 -10.43 -19.85 -31.98
N LYS A 34 -11.23 -20.85 -32.36
CA LYS A 34 -12.04 -20.81 -33.58
C LYS A 34 -13.08 -19.69 -33.52
N HIS A 35 -13.78 -19.56 -32.40
CA HIS A 35 -14.75 -18.49 -32.16
C HIS A 35 -14.12 -17.10 -32.32
N LEU A 36 -12.96 -16.85 -31.71
CA LEU A 36 -12.28 -15.55 -31.82
C LEU A 36 -11.79 -15.24 -33.23
N ALA A 37 -11.41 -16.25 -34.02
CA ALA A 37 -10.89 -16.08 -35.37
C ALA A 37 -11.99 -15.94 -36.44
N GLU A 38 -13.10 -16.66 -36.28
CA GLU A 38 -14.12 -16.82 -37.33
C GLU A 38 -15.42 -16.05 -37.08
N SER A 39 -15.68 -15.59 -35.85
CA SER A 39 -16.94 -14.91 -35.53
C SER A 39 -17.02 -13.48 -36.05
N ASN A 40 -18.23 -13.08 -36.46
CA ASN A 40 -18.52 -11.70 -36.83
C ASN A 40 -18.30 -10.76 -35.64
N ARG A 41 -18.00 -9.48 -35.88
CA ARG A 41 -17.76 -8.48 -34.82
C ARG A 41 -18.80 -8.52 -33.68
N ASN A 42 -20.07 -8.71 -34.02
CA ASN A 42 -21.19 -8.72 -33.06
C ASN A 42 -21.32 -10.02 -32.25
N GLU A 43 -20.65 -11.09 -32.65
CA GLU A 43 -20.70 -12.42 -32.02
C GLU A 43 -19.49 -12.67 -31.12
N THR A 44 -18.49 -11.80 -31.13
CA THR A 44 -17.26 -11.99 -30.33
C THR A 44 -17.46 -11.77 -28.82
N TYR A 45 -18.62 -11.24 -28.41
CA TYR A 45 -18.93 -10.88 -27.01
C TYR A 45 -17.87 -9.99 -26.34
N SER A 46 -17.09 -9.28 -27.14
CA SER A 46 -15.93 -8.50 -26.69
C SER A 46 -16.23 -7.04 -26.42
N SER A 47 -17.50 -6.62 -26.53
CA SER A 47 -17.88 -5.24 -26.21
C SER A 47 -17.68 -4.95 -24.72
N GLN A 48 -17.30 -3.73 -24.39
CA GLN A 48 -17.10 -3.28 -23.00
C GLN A 48 -18.29 -3.64 -22.07
N LYS A 49 -19.52 -3.51 -22.58
CA LYS A 49 -20.73 -3.84 -21.83
C LYS A 49 -20.75 -5.33 -21.45
N ILE A 50 -20.51 -6.19 -22.42
CA ILE A 50 -20.54 -7.65 -22.22
C ILE A 50 -19.36 -8.09 -21.33
N GLN A 51 -18.17 -7.53 -21.52
CA GLN A 51 -17.03 -7.81 -20.64
C GLN A 51 -17.36 -7.47 -19.18
N ASN A 52 -17.95 -6.29 -18.94
CA ASN A 52 -18.36 -5.88 -17.59
C ASN A 52 -19.46 -6.78 -17.02
N ASP A 53 -20.42 -7.23 -17.84
CA ASP A 53 -21.47 -8.15 -17.42
C ASP A 53 -20.88 -9.51 -17.01
N ILE A 54 -19.95 -10.06 -17.81
CA ILE A 54 -19.24 -11.31 -17.49
C ILE A 54 -18.44 -11.16 -16.20
N LEU A 55 -17.66 -10.08 -16.07
CA LEU A 55 -16.86 -9.80 -14.89
C LEU A 55 -17.72 -9.67 -13.63
N LYS A 56 -18.89 -9.03 -13.76
CA LYS A 56 -19.85 -8.93 -12.66
C LYS A 56 -20.37 -10.30 -12.25
N CYS A 57 -20.78 -11.14 -13.21
CA CYS A 57 -21.23 -12.50 -12.90
C CYS A 57 -20.13 -13.32 -12.20
N MET A 58 -18.87 -13.22 -12.65
CA MET A 58 -17.75 -13.91 -12.01
C MET A 58 -17.48 -13.38 -10.59
N ALA A 59 -17.57 -12.06 -10.40
CA ALA A 59 -17.42 -11.44 -9.09
C ALA A 59 -18.54 -11.86 -8.14
N ASP A 60 -19.79 -11.87 -8.61
CA ASP A 60 -20.97 -12.28 -7.85
C ASP A 60 -20.88 -13.76 -7.42
N GLU A 61 -20.44 -14.65 -8.33
CA GLU A 61 -20.24 -16.08 -8.02
C GLU A 61 -19.10 -16.29 -7.02
N THR A 62 -18.00 -15.55 -7.17
CA THR A 62 -16.88 -15.59 -6.22
C THR A 62 -17.30 -15.10 -4.84
N LEU A 63 -18.03 -13.99 -4.79
CA LEU A 63 -18.57 -13.43 -3.55
C LEU A 63 -19.54 -14.42 -2.90
N HIS A 64 -20.45 -15.01 -3.67
CA HIS A 64 -21.40 -16.00 -3.17
C HIS A 64 -20.70 -17.22 -2.56
N THR A 65 -19.64 -17.72 -3.23
CA THR A 65 -18.81 -18.81 -2.72
C THR A 65 -18.17 -18.45 -1.37
N ILE A 66 -17.51 -17.29 -1.29
CA ILE A 66 -16.89 -16.80 -0.04
C ILE A 66 -17.94 -16.66 1.08
N LEU A 67 -19.09 -16.08 0.79
CA LEU A 67 -20.15 -15.88 1.78
C LEU A 67 -20.72 -17.21 2.29
N ASN A 68 -20.79 -18.24 1.45
CA ASN A 68 -21.21 -19.57 1.87
C ASN A 68 -20.18 -20.21 2.79
N GLU A 69 -18.89 -20.07 2.49
CA GLU A 69 -17.82 -20.54 3.38
C GLU A 69 -17.87 -19.83 4.75
N VAL A 70 -18.06 -18.50 4.77
CA VAL A 70 -18.23 -17.73 6.02
C VAL A 70 -19.42 -18.24 6.83
N LYS A 71 -20.57 -18.48 6.17
CA LYS A 71 -21.78 -18.99 6.84
C LYS A 71 -21.56 -20.38 7.43
N GLN A 72 -20.83 -21.25 6.71
CA GLN A 72 -20.46 -22.58 7.20
C GLN A 72 -19.48 -22.51 8.38
N ALA A 73 -18.50 -21.60 8.33
CA ALA A 73 -17.58 -21.30 9.43
C ALA A 73 -18.29 -20.75 10.68
N LYS A 74 -19.50 -20.18 10.50
CA LYS A 74 -20.36 -19.54 11.51
C LYS A 74 -19.76 -18.25 12.10
N TYR A 75 -18.51 -18.27 12.54
CA TYR A 75 -17.85 -17.14 13.19
C TYR A 75 -16.85 -16.48 12.26
N PHE A 76 -16.78 -15.16 12.32
CA PHE A 76 -15.90 -14.36 11.49
C PHE A 76 -15.40 -13.12 12.23
N THR A 77 -14.38 -12.49 11.64
CA THR A 77 -13.80 -11.22 12.05
C THR A 77 -13.94 -10.23 10.92
N ILE A 78 -14.32 -8.99 11.23
CA ILE A 78 -14.31 -7.90 10.26
C ILE A 78 -12.94 -7.21 10.28
N ILE A 79 -12.42 -6.91 9.09
CA ILE A 79 -11.20 -6.11 8.91
C ILE A 79 -11.58 -4.91 8.05
N VAL A 80 -11.29 -3.71 8.57
CA VAL A 80 -11.62 -2.45 7.92
C VAL A 80 -10.36 -1.60 7.83
N ASP A 81 -10.06 -1.08 6.64
CA ASP A 81 -8.99 -0.11 6.45
C ASP A 81 -9.49 1.07 5.62
N SER A 82 -9.15 2.29 6.02
CA SER A 82 -9.65 3.50 5.39
C SER A 82 -8.57 4.20 4.58
N THR A 83 -8.96 4.71 3.42
CA THR A 83 -8.06 5.46 2.55
C THR A 83 -8.82 6.56 1.84
N ILE A 84 -8.07 7.57 1.41
CA ILE A 84 -8.56 8.56 0.45
C ILE A 84 -8.11 8.08 -0.93
N ASP A 85 -9.04 8.01 -1.88
CA ASP A 85 -8.74 7.63 -3.25
C ASP A 85 -8.14 8.80 -4.06
N ILE A 86 -7.81 8.56 -5.34
CA ILE A 86 -7.21 9.58 -6.22
C ILE A 86 -8.20 10.74 -6.48
N GLY A 87 -9.51 10.46 -6.46
CA GLY A 87 -10.59 11.44 -6.60
C GLY A 87 -10.86 12.25 -5.33
N ARG A 88 -10.11 12.02 -4.23
CA ARG A 88 -10.32 12.60 -2.90
C ARG A 88 -11.62 12.16 -2.23
N ILE A 89 -12.12 10.99 -2.62
CA ILE A 89 -13.25 10.33 -1.98
C ILE A 89 -12.69 9.49 -0.84
N HIS A 90 -13.24 9.72 0.36
CA HIS A 90 -13.00 8.86 1.49
C HIS A 90 -13.73 7.54 1.26
N GLN A 91 -13.02 6.43 1.40
CA GLN A 91 -13.59 5.09 1.30
C GLN A 91 -12.90 4.15 2.29
N PHE A 92 -13.52 3.00 2.54
CA PHE A 92 -12.88 1.93 3.30
C PHE A 92 -13.00 0.60 2.59
N SER A 93 -11.98 -0.25 2.77
CA SER A 93 -12.02 -1.66 2.39
C SER A 93 -12.76 -2.46 3.46
N PHE A 94 -13.61 -3.37 3.02
CA PHE A 94 -14.28 -4.32 3.88
C PHE A 94 -13.81 -5.74 3.55
N SER A 95 -13.20 -6.39 4.54
CA SER A 95 -12.70 -7.75 4.43
C SER A 95 -13.21 -8.61 5.58
N LEU A 96 -13.33 -9.92 5.35
CA LEU A 96 -13.68 -10.90 6.36
C LEU A 96 -12.51 -11.87 6.58
N ARG A 97 -12.33 -12.27 7.84
CA ARG A 97 -11.40 -13.32 8.24
C ARG A 97 -12.12 -14.38 9.06
N PHE A 98 -11.95 -15.64 8.69
CA PHE A 98 -12.61 -16.77 9.34
C PHE A 98 -11.73 -18.03 9.26
N VAL A 99 -12.15 -19.09 9.94
CA VAL A 99 -11.53 -20.41 9.85
C VAL A 99 -12.49 -21.30 9.10
N ASP A 100 -12.06 -21.89 7.99
CA ASP A 100 -12.91 -22.76 7.19
C ASP A 100 -13.13 -24.13 7.87
N GLN A 101 -13.86 -25.01 7.20
CA GLN A 101 -14.16 -26.34 7.74
C GLN A 101 -12.92 -27.24 7.86
N GLN A 102 -11.84 -26.92 7.14
CA GLN A 102 -10.58 -27.64 7.14
C GLN A 102 -9.65 -27.15 8.28
N GLY A 103 -10.03 -26.08 8.97
CA GLY A 103 -9.22 -25.45 10.01
C GLY A 103 -8.23 -24.42 9.46
N ASP A 104 -8.32 -24.07 8.18
CA ASP A 104 -7.45 -23.09 7.55
C ASP A 104 -7.98 -21.66 7.74
N ILE A 105 -7.06 -20.74 8.02
CA ILE A 105 -7.38 -19.32 8.12
C ILE A 105 -7.59 -18.77 6.71
N LYS A 106 -8.77 -18.21 6.47
CA LYS A 106 -9.14 -17.51 5.24
C LYS A 106 -9.32 -16.03 5.51
N GLU A 107 -8.84 -15.21 4.59
CA GLU A 107 -9.00 -13.76 4.59
C GLU A 107 -9.42 -13.32 3.19
N HIS A 108 -10.59 -12.70 3.09
CA HIS A 108 -11.18 -12.31 1.81
C HIS A 108 -11.60 -10.85 1.86
N PHE A 109 -11.05 -10.08 0.91
CA PHE A 109 -11.57 -8.77 0.56
C PHE A 109 -12.93 -8.93 -0.15
N LEU A 110 -13.91 -8.14 0.25
CA LEU A 110 -15.24 -8.18 -0.35
C LEU A 110 -15.51 -6.94 -1.23
N CYS A 111 -15.39 -5.75 -0.66
CA CYS A 111 -15.71 -4.51 -1.37
C CYS A 111 -14.99 -3.29 -0.81
N PHE A 112 -15.05 -2.20 -1.58
CA PHE A 112 -14.82 -0.85 -1.10
C PHE A 112 -16.17 -0.16 -0.95
N GLU A 113 -16.33 0.62 0.11
CA GLU A 113 -17.50 1.47 0.32
C GLU A 113 -17.07 2.92 0.53
N GLU A 114 -17.81 3.83 -0.09
CA GLU A 114 -17.62 5.26 0.12
C GLU A 114 -18.01 5.66 1.54
N LEU A 115 -17.27 6.62 2.09
CA LEU A 115 -17.37 7.03 3.47
C LEU A 115 -17.41 8.56 3.57
N PRO A 116 -18.59 9.18 3.44
CA PRO A 116 -18.71 10.61 3.21
C PRO A 116 -18.10 11.49 4.32
N ASN A 117 -18.41 11.20 5.59
CA ASN A 117 -18.00 12.03 6.73
C ASN A 117 -16.97 11.35 7.64
N ALA A 118 -16.54 10.13 7.30
CA ALA A 118 -15.60 9.33 8.07
C ALA A 118 -15.85 9.31 9.59
N THR A 119 -17.12 9.28 10.02
CA THR A 119 -17.48 9.16 11.44
C THR A 119 -17.69 7.71 11.83
N ALA A 120 -17.57 7.41 13.13
CA ALA A 120 -17.79 6.08 13.69
C ALA A 120 -19.20 5.54 13.35
N ASN A 121 -20.17 6.45 13.26
CA ASN A 121 -21.54 6.11 12.90
C ASN A 121 -21.69 5.73 11.43
N ASP A 122 -21.01 6.45 10.52
CA ASP A 122 -21.06 6.15 9.10
C ASP A 122 -20.49 4.76 8.83
N TYR A 123 -19.32 4.45 9.41
CA TYR A 123 -18.75 3.09 9.33
C TYR A 123 -19.75 2.04 9.80
N PHE A 124 -20.36 2.26 10.98
CA PHE A 124 -21.27 1.29 11.55
C PHE A 124 -22.53 1.07 10.69
N VAL A 125 -23.12 2.16 10.16
CA VAL A 125 -24.30 2.08 9.27
C VAL A 125 -23.97 1.33 7.99
N ILE A 126 -22.82 1.61 7.37
CA ILE A 126 -22.40 0.93 6.15
C ILE A 126 -22.10 -0.54 6.43
N ILE A 127 -21.37 -0.86 7.51
CA ILE A 127 -21.13 -2.26 7.91
C ILE A 127 -22.44 -2.99 8.17
N ARG A 128 -23.40 -2.38 8.86
CA ARG A 128 -24.74 -2.95 9.06
C ARG A 128 -25.45 -3.25 7.75
N LYS A 129 -25.43 -2.30 6.80
CA LYS A 129 -25.97 -2.49 5.45
C LYS A 129 -25.31 -3.67 4.74
N LEU A 130 -23.97 -3.76 4.77
CA LEU A 130 -23.23 -4.87 4.16
C LEU A 130 -23.57 -6.22 4.79
N MET A 131 -23.71 -6.28 6.12
CA MET A 131 -24.12 -7.50 6.83
C MET A 131 -25.51 -7.96 6.38
N GLU A 132 -26.46 -7.03 6.23
CA GLU A 132 -27.81 -7.31 5.75
C GLU A 132 -27.80 -7.77 4.28
N GLU A 133 -27.05 -7.10 3.41
CA GLU A 133 -26.89 -7.43 2.00
C GLU A 133 -26.29 -8.84 1.80
N TYR A 134 -25.23 -9.15 2.54
CA TYR A 134 -24.54 -10.44 2.49
C TYR A 134 -25.24 -11.55 3.30
N LYS A 135 -26.32 -11.20 4.00
CA LYS A 135 -27.09 -12.08 4.89
C LYS A 135 -26.18 -12.73 5.94
N LEU A 136 -25.31 -11.94 6.55
CA LEU A 136 -24.44 -12.33 7.65
C LEU A 136 -24.97 -11.75 8.96
N ASP A 137 -25.04 -12.57 9.99
CA ASP A 137 -25.42 -12.11 11.32
C ASP A 137 -24.22 -11.50 12.04
N ILE A 138 -24.26 -10.18 12.25
CA ILE A 138 -23.22 -9.44 12.95
C ILE A 138 -23.00 -9.93 14.39
N SER A 139 -24.01 -10.55 15.02
CA SER A 139 -23.88 -11.14 16.36
C SER A 139 -22.89 -12.32 16.42
N LEU A 140 -22.59 -12.92 15.26
CA LEU A 140 -21.61 -13.99 15.11
C LEU A 140 -20.18 -13.48 14.88
N CYS A 141 -20.00 -12.16 14.76
CA CYS A 141 -18.69 -11.54 14.72
C CYS A 141 -17.92 -11.81 16.03
N ARG A 142 -16.66 -12.24 15.93
CA ARG A 142 -15.77 -12.54 17.07
C ARG A 142 -14.53 -11.66 17.12
N GLY A 143 -14.27 -10.91 16.07
CA GLY A 143 -13.16 -9.97 16.02
C GLY A 143 -13.49 -8.76 15.16
N GLN A 144 -12.84 -7.65 15.46
CA GLN A 144 -12.89 -6.43 14.68
C GLN A 144 -11.49 -5.81 14.64
N ALA A 145 -10.94 -5.66 13.44
CA ALA A 145 -9.57 -5.20 13.24
C ALA A 145 -9.54 -3.97 12.34
N TYR A 146 -8.96 -2.90 12.85
CA TYR A 146 -8.75 -1.64 12.12
C TYR A 146 -7.70 -0.79 12.87
N ASP A 147 -7.42 0.41 12.35
CA ASP A 147 -6.44 1.32 12.92
C ASP A 147 -6.82 1.87 14.32
N GLY A 148 -5.89 2.62 14.90
CA GLY A 148 -6.01 3.19 16.24
C GLY A 148 -6.70 4.54 16.28
N ALA A 149 -7.22 5.07 15.17
CA ALA A 149 -7.85 6.39 15.15
C ALA A 149 -9.01 6.43 16.14
N ASN A 150 -9.20 7.56 16.84
CA ASN A 150 -10.26 7.70 17.87
C ASN A 150 -11.65 7.35 17.35
N THR A 151 -11.93 7.66 16.08
CA THR A 151 -13.18 7.30 15.40
C THR A 151 -13.40 5.79 15.33
N MET A 152 -12.33 5.00 15.26
CA MET A 152 -12.36 3.56 15.12
C MET A 152 -12.23 2.88 16.49
N SER A 153 -11.15 3.18 17.21
CA SER A 153 -10.73 2.55 18.48
C SER A 153 -11.40 3.10 19.74
N GLY A 154 -12.14 4.22 19.61
CA GLY A 154 -12.75 4.93 20.73
C GLY A 154 -13.64 4.04 21.59
N ARG A 155 -13.33 3.94 22.89
CA ARG A 155 -14.02 3.05 23.84
C ARG A 155 -15.51 3.33 24.03
N PHE A 156 -15.93 4.60 23.90
CA PHE A 156 -17.31 5.04 24.18
C PHE A 156 -18.08 5.43 22.93
N SER A 157 -17.40 6.03 21.94
CA SER A 157 -18.05 6.59 20.74
C SER A 157 -17.41 6.13 19.43
N GLY A 158 -16.38 5.29 19.50
CA GLY A 158 -15.73 4.74 18.32
C GLY A 158 -16.52 3.60 17.70
N LEU A 159 -16.13 3.21 16.49
CA LEU A 159 -16.68 2.04 15.79
C LEU A 159 -16.62 0.78 16.67
N GLN A 160 -15.54 0.62 17.44
CA GLN A 160 -15.38 -0.49 18.37
C GLN A 160 -16.53 -0.62 19.35
N SER A 161 -16.94 0.49 19.96
CA SER A 161 -18.04 0.47 20.93
C SER A 161 -19.32 0.04 20.24
N LYS A 162 -19.63 0.64 19.08
CA LYS A 162 -20.85 0.36 18.31
C LYS A 162 -20.95 -1.10 17.87
N ILE A 163 -19.85 -1.69 17.39
CA ILE A 163 -19.84 -3.13 17.03
C ILE A 163 -19.98 -4.00 18.28
N LYS A 164 -19.37 -3.62 19.41
CA LYS A 164 -19.53 -4.37 20.69
C LYS A 164 -20.96 -4.31 21.22
N ASP A 165 -21.70 -3.23 20.98
CA ASP A 165 -23.10 -3.12 21.39
C ASP A 165 -23.99 -4.18 20.72
N VAL A 166 -23.68 -4.56 19.47
CA VAL A 166 -24.42 -5.59 18.71
C VAL A 166 -23.77 -6.97 18.73
N SER A 167 -22.46 -7.04 18.95
CA SER A 167 -21.70 -8.27 19.15
C SER A 167 -20.69 -8.11 20.29
N PRO A 168 -21.12 -8.35 21.54
CA PRO A 168 -20.26 -8.15 22.72
C PRO A 168 -18.97 -8.98 22.71
N LEU A 169 -18.96 -10.09 21.98
CA LEU A 169 -17.81 -10.99 21.83
C LEU A 169 -16.84 -10.57 20.71
N ALA A 170 -17.13 -9.50 19.95
CA ALA A 170 -16.24 -9.00 18.91
C ALA A 170 -15.03 -8.27 19.53
N LEU A 171 -13.92 -8.98 19.70
CA LEU A 171 -12.69 -8.42 20.25
C LEU A 171 -12.07 -7.41 19.28
N TYR A 172 -11.73 -6.23 19.79
CA TYR A 172 -10.97 -5.27 19.02
C TYR A 172 -9.49 -5.61 18.98
N ILE A 173 -8.94 -5.58 17.77
CA ILE A 173 -7.53 -5.78 17.48
C ILE A 173 -7.01 -4.54 16.77
N HIS A 174 -6.14 -3.80 17.46
CA HIS A 174 -5.45 -2.67 16.86
C HIS A 174 -4.41 -3.17 15.86
N CYS A 175 -4.46 -2.67 14.62
CA CYS A 175 -3.52 -3.01 13.55
C CYS A 175 -2.04 -2.99 14.02
N CYS A 176 -1.40 -4.16 14.00
CA CYS A 176 0.00 -4.34 14.40
C CYS A 176 0.96 -3.50 13.54
N ALA A 177 0.69 -3.40 12.24
CA ALA A 177 1.50 -2.60 11.33
C ALA A 177 1.40 -1.10 11.64
N HIS A 178 0.20 -0.62 11.99
CA HIS A 178 0.00 0.77 12.40
C HIS A 178 0.69 1.07 13.72
N ASN A 179 0.56 0.19 14.72
CA ASN A 179 1.27 0.30 16.00
C ASN A 179 2.79 0.39 15.81
N LEU A 180 3.36 -0.51 15.00
CA LEU A 180 4.79 -0.47 14.69
C LEU A 180 5.18 0.86 14.04
N ASN A 181 4.40 1.34 13.08
CA ASN A 181 4.64 2.63 12.41
C ASN A 181 4.63 3.80 13.40
N LEU A 182 3.66 3.86 14.33
CA LEU A 182 3.59 4.91 15.34
C LEU A 182 4.85 4.95 16.23
N VAL A 183 5.26 3.79 16.76
CA VAL A 183 6.47 3.70 17.60
C VAL A 183 7.71 4.19 16.87
N LEU A 184 7.82 3.91 15.57
CA LEU A 184 8.97 4.31 14.77
C LEU A 184 8.99 5.81 14.48
N ILE A 185 7.82 6.40 14.18
CA ILE A 185 7.68 7.83 14.00
C ILE A 185 8.05 8.56 15.28
N ASP A 186 7.55 8.10 16.43
CA ASP A 186 7.91 8.66 17.74
C ASP A 186 9.41 8.51 18.03
N SER A 187 9.99 7.37 17.65
CA SER A 187 11.43 7.14 17.76
C SER A 187 12.25 8.13 16.91
N ILE A 188 11.81 8.41 15.68
CA ILE A 188 12.45 9.42 14.82
C ILE A 188 12.30 10.82 15.44
N ARG A 189 11.10 11.18 15.90
CA ARG A 189 10.78 12.48 16.51
C ARG A 189 11.52 12.70 17.83
N SER A 190 12.00 11.65 18.49
CA SER A 190 12.83 11.77 19.69
C SER A 190 14.26 12.29 19.44
N SER A 191 14.71 12.35 18.17
CA SER A 191 16.09 12.71 17.83
C SER A 191 16.14 13.80 16.74
N ILE A 192 16.68 14.97 17.10
CA ILE A 192 16.91 16.08 16.16
C ILE A 192 17.77 15.63 14.96
N ASN A 193 18.73 14.74 15.19
CA ASN A 193 19.56 14.20 14.11
C ASN A 193 18.74 13.35 13.12
N ALA A 194 17.80 12.54 13.62
CA ALA A 194 16.92 11.73 12.79
C ALA A 194 15.92 12.62 12.04
N ILE A 195 15.27 13.57 12.73
CA ILE A 195 14.36 14.55 12.11
C ILE A 195 15.09 15.28 10.97
N SER A 196 16.27 15.82 11.25
CA SER A 196 17.06 16.54 10.23
C SER A 196 17.46 15.64 9.07
N PHE A 197 17.78 14.37 9.31
CA PHE A 197 18.13 13.42 8.27
C PHE A 197 16.95 13.13 7.34
N PHE A 198 15.78 12.77 7.89
CA PHE A 198 14.59 12.51 7.07
C PHE A 198 14.10 13.77 6.34
N GLY A 199 14.22 14.95 6.95
CA GLY A 199 13.94 16.22 6.28
C GLY A 199 14.89 16.51 5.10
N ILE A 200 16.15 16.07 5.15
CA ILE A 200 17.06 16.16 4.00
C ILE A 200 16.62 15.20 2.89
N LEU A 201 16.19 13.97 3.21
CA LEU A 201 15.70 13.03 2.20
C LEU A 201 14.47 13.55 1.47
N GLU A 202 13.52 14.13 2.21
CA GLU A 202 12.35 14.78 1.64
C GLU A 202 12.75 15.96 0.75
N ALA A 203 13.65 16.84 1.22
CA ALA A 203 14.13 17.96 0.42
C ALA A 203 14.83 17.52 -0.88
N LEU A 204 15.59 16.42 -0.86
CA LEU A 204 16.19 15.83 -2.07
C LEU A 204 15.13 15.34 -3.05
N TYR A 205 14.14 14.58 -2.55
CA TYR A 205 13.02 14.10 -3.35
C TYR A 205 12.32 15.28 -4.03
N THR A 206 11.81 16.23 -3.24
CA THR A 206 11.09 17.41 -3.72
C THR A 206 11.91 18.23 -4.70
N PHE A 207 13.20 18.44 -4.43
CA PHE A 207 14.08 19.19 -5.31
C PHE A 207 14.25 18.50 -6.68
N ILE A 208 14.50 17.19 -6.70
CA ILE A 208 14.74 16.47 -7.95
C ILE A 208 13.43 16.30 -8.75
N THR A 209 12.33 15.89 -8.09
CA THR A 209 11.10 15.49 -8.79
C THR A 209 10.20 16.64 -9.20
N ASN A 210 10.26 17.81 -8.54
CA ASN A 210 9.38 18.95 -8.86
C ASN A 210 9.75 19.67 -10.17
N SER A 211 10.69 19.16 -10.95
CA SER A 211 11.11 19.78 -12.21
C SER A 211 11.58 18.72 -13.19
N LEU A 212 10.87 18.59 -14.31
CA LEU A 212 11.24 17.65 -15.37
C LEU A 212 12.71 17.80 -15.82
N PRO A 213 13.27 19.01 -16.00
CA PRO A 213 14.70 19.14 -16.31
C PRO A 213 15.65 18.57 -15.24
N ARG A 214 15.36 18.76 -13.95
CA ARG A 214 16.20 18.25 -12.85
C ARG A 214 16.09 16.73 -12.76
N LEU A 215 14.88 16.20 -12.94
CA LEU A 215 14.62 14.77 -12.99
C LEU A 215 15.36 14.10 -14.15
N LYS A 216 15.38 14.70 -15.35
CA LYS A 216 16.12 14.18 -16.50
C LYS A 216 17.63 14.07 -16.25
N ILE A 217 18.24 15.10 -15.66
CA ILE A 217 19.66 15.06 -15.26
C ILE A 217 19.90 13.90 -14.28
N PHE A 218 18.99 13.70 -13.32
CA PHE A 218 19.07 12.58 -12.40
C PHE A 218 18.95 11.21 -13.09
N GLU A 219 17.98 11.04 -13.99
CA GLU A 219 17.80 9.82 -14.78
C GLU A 219 19.02 9.51 -15.68
N GLU A 220 19.65 10.54 -16.25
CA GLU A 220 20.90 10.40 -17.02
C GLU A 220 22.04 9.88 -16.16
N GLU A 221 22.25 10.44 -14.97
CA GLU A 221 23.29 9.98 -14.05
C GLU A 221 22.98 8.60 -13.46
N GLN A 222 21.70 8.31 -13.22
CA GLN A 222 21.26 7.01 -12.71
C GLN A 222 21.52 5.90 -13.71
N LYS A 223 21.34 6.15 -15.02
CA LYS A 223 21.66 5.17 -16.08
C LYS A 223 23.14 4.79 -16.14
N LYS A 224 24.03 5.58 -15.55
CA LYS A 224 25.47 5.28 -15.46
C LYS A 224 25.83 4.38 -14.28
N ILE A 225 24.89 4.16 -13.36
CA ILE A 225 25.05 3.24 -12.24
C ILE A 225 24.49 1.88 -12.67
N ASP A 226 25.33 0.84 -12.66
CA ASP A 226 24.88 -0.52 -12.90
C ASP A 226 23.88 -0.96 -11.81
N GLY A 227 22.67 -1.33 -12.24
CA GLY A 227 21.67 -1.96 -11.37
C GLY A 227 20.56 -1.03 -10.89
N LEU A 228 19.36 -1.27 -11.44
CA LEU A 228 18.05 -0.76 -11.02
C LEU A 228 17.85 0.76 -11.08
N VAL A 229 17.11 1.21 -12.10
CA VAL A 229 16.50 2.54 -12.13
C VAL A 229 15.44 2.60 -11.03
N LEU A 230 15.78 3.25 -9.91
CA LEU A 230 14.91 3.46 -8.77
C LEU A 230 14.42 4.91 -8.75
N THR A 231 13.11 5.10 -8.76
CA THR A 231 12.54 6.42 -8.50
C THR A 231 12.80 6.82 -7.05
N LEU A 232 13.19 8.07 -6.82
CA LEU A 232 13.13 8.64 -5.48
C LEU A 232 11.68 8.55 -4.98
N LYS A 233 11.49 8.18 -3.72
CA LYS A 233 10.17 8.05 -3.13
C LYS A 233 9.94 9.19 -2.14
N GLN A 234 8.74 9.75 -2.18
CA GLN A 234 8.32 10.71 -1.19
C GLN A 234 8.28 10.05 0.18
N PHE A 235 8.76 10.79 1.17
CA PHE A 235 8.54 10.47 2.57
C PHE A 235 7.04 10.55 2.90
N SER A 236 6.50 9.53 3.56
CA SER A 236 5.11 9.56 4.03
C SER A 236 5.08 9.28 5.52
N GLU A 237 4.61 10.25 6.30
CA GLU A 237 4.39 10.10 7.75
C GLU A 237 3.43 8.94 8.07
N THR A 238 2.49 8.62 7.17
CA THR A 238 1.46 7.62 7.44
C THR A 238 1.86 6.20 7.06
N ARG A 239 2.95 5.99 6.29
CA ARG A 239 3.30 4.66 5.74
C ARG A 239 4.79 4.34 5.89
N TRP A 240 5.13 3.44 6.80
CA TRP A 240 6.53 3.04 7.05
C TRP A 240 7.30 2.51 5.83
N ALA A 241 6.66 1.71 4.97
CA ALA A 241 7.31 1.17 3.78
C ALA A 241 7.93 2.27 2.91
N SER A 242 7.32 3.47 2.89
CA SER A 242 7.86 4.65 2.20
C SER A 242 9.21 5.09 2.77
N HIS A 243 9.43 5.01 4.08
CA HIS A 243 10.66 5.41 4.75
C HIS A 243 11.82 4.51 4.33
N LYS A 244 11.61 3.19 4.36
CA LYS A 244 12.60 2.20 3.91
C LYS A 244 12.94 2.39 2.44
N HIS A 245 11.94 2.56 1.58
CA HIS A 245 12.16 2.80 0.16
C HIS A 245 12.88 4.13 -0.12
N ALA A 246 12.57 5.19 0.63
CA ALA A 246 13.26 6.48 0.49
C ALA A 246 14.74 6.37 0.86
N VAL A 247 15.06 5.74 1.99
CA VAL A 247 16.45 5.53 2.43
C VAL A 247 17.21 4.61 1.46
N ASP A 248 16.63 3.50 1.03
CA ASP A 248 17.28 2.59 0.08
C ASP A 248 17.52 3.28 -1.27
N SER A 249 16.55 4.04 -1.76
CA SER A 249 16.67 4.78 -3.02
C SER A 249 17.80 5.81 -2.95
N VAL A 250 17.92 6.57 -1.85
CA VAL A 250 19.03 7.53 -1.67
C VAL A 250 20.36 6.81 -1.46
N TYR A 251 20.40 5.70 -0.73
CA TYR A 251 21.62 4.92 -0.52
C TYR A 251 22.19 4.37 -1.82
N ILE A 252 21.35 3.77 -2.66
CA ILE A 252 21.76 3.20 -3.96
C ILE A 252 22.16 4.31 -4.93
N ASN A 253 21.34 5.37 -5.01
CA ASN A 253 21.54 6.45 -5.98
C ASN A 253 22.45 7.57 -5.48
N LEU A 254 23.09 7.45 -4.31
CA LEU A 254 23.89 8.55 -3.74
C LEU A 254 24.93 9.11 -4.73
N PRO A 255 25.69 8.29 -5.49
CA PRO A 255 26.62 8.81 -6.48
C PRO A 255 25.92 9.64 -7.57
N ALA A 256 24.79 9.16 -8.10
CA ALA A 256 24.02 9.88 -9.12
C ALA A 256 23.45 11.18 -8.55
N ILE A 257 22.87 11.16 -7.35
CA ILE A 257 22.34 12.34 -6.66
C ILE A 257 23.44 13.40 -6.50
N VAL A 258 24.63 13.01 -6.05
CA VAL A 258 25.77 13.93 -5.89
C VAL A 258 26.17 14.55 -7.23
N THR A 259 26.31 13.74 -8.28
CA THR A 259 26.69 14.24 -9.61
C THR A 259 25.60 15.14 -10.21
N SER A 260 24.33 14.77 -10.07
CA SER A 260 23.21 15.60 -10.54
C SER A 260 23.14 16.94 -9.82
N LEU A 261 23.34 16.98 -8.49
CA LEU A 261 23.36 18.23 -7.74
C LEU A 261 24.54 19.12 -8.13
N LYS A 262 25.71 18.53 -8.43
CA LYS A 262 26.87 19.25 -8.97
C LYS A 262 26.58 19.86 -10.34
N ARG A 263 26.09 19.05 -11.29
CA ARG A 263 25.67 19.50 -12.64
C ARG A 263 24.69 20.67 -12.56
N ILE A 264 23.70 20.58 -11.67
CA ILE A 264 22.71 21.65 -11.46
C ILE A 264 23.34 22.89 -10.81
N SER A 265 24.24 22.72 -9.82
CA SER A 265 24.94 23.84 -9.18
C SER A 265 25.90 24.56 -10.11
N ASP A 266 26.44 23.86 -11.11
CA ASP A 266 27.37 24.41 -12.10
C ASP A 266 26.64 25.14 -13.24
N GLY A 267 25.30 25.18 -13.21
CA GLY A 267 24.48 25.97 -14.12
C GLY A 267 24.14 25.28 -15.44
N GLU A 268 24.20 23.95 -15.50
CA GLU A 268 23.96 23.18 -16.75
C GLU A 268 22.51 23.29 -17.29
N LEU A 269 21.56 23.73 -16.46
CA LEU A 269 20.17 23.95 -16.88
C LEU A 269 20.00 25.30 -17.57
N LEU A 270 19.38 25.29 -18.76
CA LEU A 270 18.97 26.51 -19.45
C LEU A 270 17.99 27.34 -18.61
N ASN A 271 18.21 28.66 -18.55
CA ASN A 271 17.39 29.62 -17.79
C ASN A 271 17.23 29.29 -16.30
N ILE A 272 18.25 28.68 -15.68
CA ILE A 272 18.24 28.34 -14.27
C ILE A 272 18.13 29.59 -13.38
N LYS A 273 17.27 29.53 -12.36
CA LYS A 273 17.13 30.60 -11.36
C LYS A 273 18.29 30.51 -10.37
N LEU A 274 18.82 31.66 -9.92
CA LEU A 274 19.87 31.73 -8.87
C LEU A 274 19.49 30.94 -7.62
N LYS A 275 18.20 30.97 -7.24
CA LYS A 275 17.66 30.18 -6.13
C LYS A 275 17.87 28.67 -6.31
N THR A 276 17.68 28.15 -7.52
CA THR A 276 17.86 26.72 -7.82
C THR A 276 19.32 26.29 -7.67
N ILE A 277 20.27 27.13 -8.12
CA ILE A 277 21.71 26.89 -7.94
C ILE A 277 22.06 26.85 -6.45
N SER A 278 21.63 27.85 -5.69
CA SER A 278 21.90 27.93 -4.25
C SER A 278 21.29 26.76 -3.47
N GLU A 279 20.06 26.36 -3.80
CA GLU A 279 19.42 25.17 -3.23
C GLU A 279 20.18 23.88 -3.54
N ALA A 280 20.64 23.69 -4.79
CA ALA A 280 21.44 22.53 -5.18
C ALA A 280 22.76 22.46 -4.40
N GLN A 281 23.47 23.59 -4.28
CA GLN A 281 24.71 23.69 -3.48
C GLN A 281 24.45 23.38 -2.01
N GLY A 282 23.37 23.91 -1.44
CA GLY A 282 22.98 23.65 -0.05
C GLY A 282 22.66 22.17 0.20
N LEU A 283 21.92 21.52 -0.70
CA LEU A 283 21.64 20.09 -0.61
C LEU A 283 22.91 19.26 -0.77
N LEU A 284 23.78 19.61 -1.72
CA LEU A 284 25.06 18.94 -1.93
C LEU A 284 25.92 18.99 -0.67
N PHE A 285 26.05 20.16 -0.04
CA PHE A 285 26.79 20.32 1.22
C PHE A 285 26.20 19.46 2.36
N ARG A 286 24.87 19.36 2.44
CA ARG A 286 24.17 18.56 3.47
C ARG A 286 24.34 17.05 3.29
N ILE A 287 24.49 16.55 2.06
CA ILE A 287 24.67 15.11 1.82
C ILE A 287 26.14 14.67 1.80
N MET A 288 27.06 15.61 1.53
CA MET A 288 28.51 15.35 1.45
C MET A 288 29.24 15.43 2.80
N ASN A 289 28.53 15.37 3.93
CA ASN A 289 29.15 15.33 5.25
C ASN A 289 29.05 13.95 5.89
N PHE A 290 30.01 13.66 6.78
CA PHE A 290 30.09 12.37 7.48
C PHE A 290 28.81 12.03 8.25
N LYS A 291 28.19 13.01 8.90
CA LYS A 291 26.98 12.82 9.69
C LYS A 291 25.84 12.26 8.83
N PHE A 292 25.64 12.79 7.63
CA PHE A 292 24.63 12.29 6.70
C PHE A 292 24.95 10.88 6.23
N SER A 293 26.18 10.62 5.79
CA SER A 293 26.60 9.28 5.34
C SER A 293 26.44 8.22 6.44
N PHE A 294 26.82 8.55 7.68
CA PHE A 294 26.64 7.69 8.84
C PHE A 294 25.15 7.39 9.09
N LEU A 295 24.31 8.43 9.13
CA LEU A 295 22.87 8.25 9.34
C LEU A 295 22.20 7.47 8.21
N LEU A 296 22.64 7.65 6.96
CA LEU A 296 22.13 6.92 5.80
C LEU A 296 22.39 5.41 5.93
N VAL A 297 23.60 5.02 6.29
CA VAL A 297 23.97 3.61 6.52
C VAL A 297 23.23 3.04 7.74
N LEU A 298 23.19 3.81 8.83
CA LEU A 298 22.51 3.42 10.06
C LEU A 298 21.03 3.14 9.81
N TRP A 299 20.31 4.10 9.23
CA TRP A 299 18.90 3.96 8.93
C TRP A 299 18.64 2.87 7.91
N LYS A 300 19.46 2.72 6.85
CA LYS A 300 19.30 1.59 5.92
C LYS A 300 19.28 0.24 6.65
N ASN A 301 20.19 0.04 7.59
CA ASN A 301 20.25 -1.20 8.37
C ASN A 301 19.05 -1.33 9.32
N ILE A 302 18.67 -0.25 10.02
CA ILE A 302 17.52 -0.24 10.94
C ILE A 302 16.24 -0.58 10.18
N LEU A 303 15.94 0.22 9.16
CA LEU A 303 14.73 0.13 8.34
C LEU A 303 14.64 -1.21 7.63
N GLY A 304 15.78 -1.79 7.23
CA GLY A 304 15.83 -3.13 6.64
C GLY A 304 15.28 -4.22 7.56
N LYS A 305 15.65 -4.22 8.85
CA LYS A 305 15.12 -5.18 9.83
C LYS A 305 13.67 -4.90 10.19
N VAL A 306 13.34 -3.62 10.39
CA VAL A 306 11.97 -3.21 10.71
C VAL A 306 11.02 -3.56 9.57
N ASN A 307 11.45 -3.47 8.32
CA ASN A 307 10.65 -3.88 7.16
C ASN A 307 10.34 -5.39 7.16
N ILE A 308 11.28 -6.23 7.60
CA ILE A 308 11.05 -7.67 7.75
C ILE A 308 9.96 -7.92 8.80
N LEU A 309 10.07 -7.27 9.96
CA LEU A 309 9.05 -7.34 11.01
C LEU A 309 7.69 -6.81 10.52
N SER A 310 7.66 -5.66 9.88
CA SER A 310 6.43 -5.05 9.35
C SER A 310 5.72 -5.97 8.34
N ASN A 311 6.47 -6.61 7.45
CA ASN A 311 5.91 -7.58 6.50
C ASN A 311 5.37 -8.82 7.21
N TYR A 312 6.06 -9.29 8.26
CA TYR A 312 5.60 -10.43 9.05
C TYR A 312 4.30 -10.12 9.80
N LEU A 313 4.20 -8.93 10.41
CA LEU A 313 3.02 -8.47 11.14
C LEU A 313 1.77 -8.29 10.27
N GLN A 314 1.95 -8.15 8.94
CA GLN A 314 0.86 -8.00 7.96
C GLN A 314 0.47 -9.33 7.31
N ASN A 315 1.14 -10.43 7.65
CA ASN A 315 0.85 -11.73 7.06
C ASN A 315 -0.46 -12.28 7.62
N SER A 316 -1.37 -12.75 6.76
CA SER A 316 -2.63 -13.36 7.18
C SER A 316 -2.41 -14.63 8.03
N LYS A 317 -1.27 -15.32 7.85
CA LYS A 317 -0.84 -16.51 8.62
C LYS A 317 0.16 -16.20 9.73
N ILE A 318 0.12 -14.99 10.28
CA ILE A 318 1.00 -14.59 11.39
C ILE A 318 0.86 -15.57 12.58
N ASP A 319 2.01 -15.99 13.12
CA ASP A 319 2.09 -16.67 14.41
C ASP A 319 2.47 -15.66 15.49
N LEU A 320 1.67 -15.61 16.56
CA LEU A 320 1.81 -14.57 17.59
C LEU A 320 3.08 -14.75 18.43
N ILE A 321 3.55 -15.98 18.63
CA ILE A 321 4.77 -16.26 19.38
C ILE A 321 5.98 -15.77 18.59
N THR A 322 6.06 -16.14 17.32
CA THR A 322 7.11 -15.66 16.41
C THR A 322 7.05 -14.14 16.24
N ALA A 323 5.85 -13.55 16.14
CA ALA A 323 5.69 -12.09 16.09
C ALA A 323 6.29 -11.43 17.33
N HIS A 324 5.99 -11.93 18.52
CA HIS A 324 6.54 -11.45 19.78
C HIS A 324 8.07 -11.54 19.82
N ASP A 325 8.64 -12.66 19.37
CA ASP A 325 10.10 -12.86 19.35
C ASP A 325 10.80 -11.95 18.33
N MET A 326 10.17 -11.70 17.18
CA MET A 326 10.67 -10.77 16.18
C MET A 326 10.63 -9.32 16.67
N VAL A 327 9.56 -8.91 17.35
CA VAL A 327 9.46 -7.59 18.00
C VAL A 327 10.56 -7.45 19.06
N SER A 328 10.69 -8.44 19.93
CA SER A 328 11.73 -8.48 20.97
C SER A 328 13.13 -8.38 20.37
N THR A 329 13.41 -9.16 19.31
CA THR A 329 14.71 -9.14 18.61
C THR A 329 15.01 -7.78 17.99
N CYS A 330 14.01 -7.15 17.38
CA CYS A 330 14.15 -5.80 16.84
C CYS A 330 14.46 -4.81 17.97
N PHE A 331 13.79 -4.91 19.12
CA PHE A 331 14.06 -4.04 20.28
C PHE A 331 15.47 -4.25 20.87
N PHE A 332 15.87 -5.50 21.14
CA PHE A 332 17.15 -5.83 21.77
C PHE A 332 18.35 -5.48 20.91
N ARG A 333 18.29 -5.72 19.60
CA ARG A 333 19.43 -5.44 18.70
C ARG A 333 19.79 -3.96 18.63
N TYR A 334 18.85 -3.04 18.88
CA TYR A 334 19.13 -1.60 18.90
C TYR A 334 19.49 -1.06 20.29
N PHE A 335 19.27 -1.83 21.36
CA PHE A 335 19.80 -1.52 22.68
C PHE A 335 21.32 -1.79 22.80
N ILE A 336 21.89 -2.62 21.93
CA ILE A 336 23.34 -2.92 21.94
C ILE A 336 24.19 -1.75 21.38
N LEU A 337 23.58 -0.78 20.69
CA LEU A 337 24.27 0.47 20.30
C LEU A 337 24.47 1.45 21.47
N LYS A 338 24.07 1.06 22.68
CA LYS A 338 24.17 1.86 23.91
C LYS A 338 25.32 1.42 24.84
N LYS A 339 26.19 0.51 24.40
CA LYS A 339 27.41 0.12 25.13
C LYS A 339 28.65 0.54 24.37
#